data_AF-A0A535EG42-F1
#
_entry.id   AF-A0A535EG42-F1
#
_cell.length_a   1.000
_cell.length_b   1.000
_cell.length_c   1.000
_cell.angle_alpha   90.00
_cell.angle_beta   90.00
_cell.angle_gamma   90.00
#
_symmetry.space_group_name_H-M   'P 1'
#
loop_
_entity.id
_entity.type
_entity.pdbx_description
1 polymer ?
#
loop_
_entity_poly.entity_id
_entity_poly.type
_entity_poly.pdbx_seq_one_letter_code
_entity_poly.pdbx_strand_id
1 'polypeptide(L)'
;MLLAAVLDAAAPGHEVDVAVASRSAALELPGWARVAGHLVVEERREGPRWLVRVRRGPGRRVLAEPLPPPGAPARLRSGEFRTGDWRAPAGPPPEAADATEGLVPLAAVAESGAPAFRWALHRRDQVWADDVGRLVEGATGAQWDASRDVPWREAAGLPDHLEHAVCQVMTYLA
;
A
#
# COMPACT_ATOMS: atom_id res chain seq x y z
N MET A 1 -11.09 3.55 6.77
CA MET A 1 -11.10 3.19 8.20
C MET A 1 -12.29 3.75 9.00
N LEU A 2 -12.96 4.84 8.59
CA LEU A 2 -14.11 5.38 9.33
C LEU A 2 -15.33 4.43 9.35
N LEU A 3 -15.73 3.89 8.20
CA LEU A 3 -16.90 3.02 8.07
C LEU A 3 -16.82 1.74 8.92
N ALA A 4 -15.65 1.11 8.97
CA ALA A 4 -15.41 -0.08 9.79
C ALA A 4 -15.67 0.21 11.27
N ALA A 5 -15.08 1.29 11.79
CA ALA A 5 -15.26 1.69 13.19
C ALA A 5 -16.72 2.00 13.54
N VAL A 6 -17.46 2.68 12.64
CA VAL A 6 -18.90 2.95 12.85
C VAL A 6 -19.70 1.64 12.93
N LEU A 7 -19.46 0.70 12.01
CA LEU A 7 -20.18 -0.58 11.97
C LEU A 7 -19.76 -1.54 13.08
N ASP A 8 -18.53 -1.45 13.59
CA ASP A 8 -18.07 -2.25 14.72
C ASP A 8 -18.68 -1.82 16.05
N ALA A 9 -18.99 -0.53 16.22
CA ALA A 9 -19.73 -0.01 17.36
C ALA A 9 -21.25 -0.26 17.27
N ALA A 10 -21.76 -0.61 16.09
CA ALA A 10 -23.19 -0.78 15.84
C ALA A 10 -23.69 -2.20 16.12
N ALA A 11 -24.94 -2.32 16.55
CA ALA A 11 -25.60 -3.61 16.71
C ALA A 11 -25.81 -4.31 15.35
N PRO A 12 -25.80 -5.66 15.29
CA PRO A 12 -26.25 -6.40 14.11
C PRO A 12 -27.61 -5.92 13.60
N GLY A 13 -27.73 -5.72 12.29
CA GLY A 13 -28.91 -5.18 11.64
C GLY A 13 -28.94 -3.65 11.52
N HIS A 14 -28.07 -2.90 12.21
CA HIS A 14 -27.97 -1.45 12.06
C HIS A 14 -27.53 -1.06 10.66
N GLU A 15 -28.08 0.03 10.12
CA GLU A 15 -27.80 0.52 8.77
C GLU A 15 -27.08 1.86 8.81
N VAL A 16 -26.05 2.00 7.97
CA VAL A 16 -25.26 3.22 7.83
C VAL A 16 -25.27 3.65 6.37
N ASP A 17 -25.59 4.91 6.15
CA ASP A 17 -25.52 5.54 4.83
C ASP A 17 -24.14 6.14 4.59
N VAL A 18 -23.51 5.72 3.50
CA VAL A 18 -22.15 6.14 3.11
C VAL A 18 -22.23 6.99 1.86
N ALA A 19 -22.00 8.30 2.02
CA ALA A 19 -21.95 9.23 0.90
C ALA A 19 -20.53 9.31 0.34
N VAL A 20 -20.35 8.95 -0.94
CA VAL A 20 -19.06 9.02 -1.64
C VAL A 20 -19.17 9.89 -2.90
N ALA A 21 -18.12 10.67 -3.18
CA ALA A 21 -18.10 11.55 -4.35
C ALA A 21 -17.72 10.83 -5.66
N SER A 22 -17.13 9.63 -5.55
CA SER A 22 -16.63 8.85 -6.70
C SER A 22 -17.47 7.59 -6.89
N ARG A 23 -17.80 7.29 -8.15
CA ARG A 23 -18.45 6.03 -8.54
C ARG A 23 -17.56 4.82 -8.26
N SER A 24 -16.25 4.94 -8.47
CA SER A 24 -15.31 3.84 -8.19
C SER A 24 -15.33 3.47 -6.71
N ALA A 25 -15.38 4.47 -5.82
CA ALA A 25 -15.51 4.22 -4.38
C ALA A 25 -16.84 3.53 -4.03
N ALA A 26 -17.94 3.86 -4.71
CA ALA A 26 -19.22 3.18 -4.52
C ALA A 26 -19.17 1.70 -4.94
N LEU A 27 -18.50 1.40 -6.06
CA LEU A 27 -18.36 0.03 -6.59
C LEU A 27 -17.52 -0.90 -5.70
N GLU A 28 -16.58 -0.36 -4.94
CA GLU A 28 -15.76 -1.15 -4.00
C GLU A 28 -16.51 -1.53 -2.70
N LEU A 29 -17.51 -0.74 -2.30
CA LEU A 29 -18.21 -0.91 -1.03
C LEU A 29 -18.92 -2.28 -0.89
N PRO A 30 -19.60 -2.82 -1.92
CA PRO A 30 -20.16 -4.18 -1.85
C PRO A 30 -19.12 -5.27 -1.62
N GLY A 31 -17.96 -5.17 -2.27
CA GLY A 31 -16.85 -6.12 -2.11
C GLY A 31 -16.29 -6.07 -0.69
N TRP A 32 -15.96 -4.86 -0.23
CA TRP A 32 -15.50 -4.64 1.13
C TRP A 32 -16.52 -5.10 2.18
N ALA A 33 -17.80 -4.73 2.04
CA ALA A 33 -18.86 -5.05 2.99
C ALA A 33 -18.97 -6.57 3.17
N ARG A 34 -18.97 -7.33 2.06
CA ARG A 34 -19.00 -8.80 2.11
C ARG A 34 -17.81 -9.36 2.89
N VAL A 35 -16.59 -8.92 2.57
CA VAL A 35 -15.36 -9.39 3.26
C VAL A 35 -15.37 -9.02 4.74
N ALA A 36 -15.93 -7.87 5.09
CA ALA A 36 -16.08 -7.39 6.46
C ALA A 36 -17.26 -8.04 7.22
N GLY A 37 -18.06 -8.90 6.58
CA GLY A 37 -19.21 -9.56 7.21
C GLY A 37 -20.45 -8.68 7.32
N HIS A 38 -20.62 -7.74 6.40
CA HIS A 38 -21.75 -6.82 6.27
C HIS A 38 -22.47 -7.02 4.93
N LEU A 39 -23.62 -6.34 4.77
CA LEU A 39 -24.43 -6.40 3.57
C LEU A 39 -24.70 -4.99 3.03
N VAL A 40 -24.47 -4.76 1.73
CA VAL A 40 -25.02 -3.58 1.06
C VAL A 40 -26.47 -3.86 0.72
N VAL A 41 -27.37 -2.99 1.19
CA VAL A 41 -28.83 -3.15 0.99
C VAL A 41 -29.37 -2.20 -0.08
N GLU A 42 -28.67 -1.10 -0.35
CA GLU A 42 -29.07 -0.12 -1.35
C GLU A 42 -27.84 0.63 -1.89
N GLU A 43 -27.87 0.93 -3.18
CA GLU A 43 -26.97 1.88 -3.84
C GLU A 43 -27.82 2.82 -4.70
N ARG A 44 -27.66 4.13 -4.50
CA ARG A 44 -28.33 5.14 -5.33
C ARG A 44 -27.44 6.33 -5.59
N ARG A 45 -27.74 7.06 -6.66
CA ARG A 45 -27.10 8.34 -6.97
C ARG A 45 -27.93 9.50 -6.43
N GLU A 46 -27.29 10.41 -5.72
CA GLU A 46 -27.90 11.61 -5.14
C GLU A 46 -27.09 12.85 -5.53
N GLY A 47 -27.52 13.51 -6.62
CA GLY A 47 -26.81 14.62 -7.25
C GLY A 47 -25.41 14.20 -7.74
N PRO A 48 -24.32 14.88 -7.31
CA PRO A 48 -22.95 14.52 -7.67
C PRO A 48 -22.38 13.37 -6.83
N ARG A 49 -23.11 12.88 -5.82
CA ARG A 49 -22.64 11.84 -4.90
C ARG A 49 -23.37 10.51 -5.12
N TRP A 50 -22.76 9.45 -4.62
CA TRP A 50 -23.36 8.13 -4.49
C TRP A 50 -23.62 7.86 -3.02
N LEU A 51 -24.79 7.33 -2.72
CA LEU A 51 -25.14 6.87 -1.39
C LEU A 51 -25.22 5.34 -1.40
N VAL A 52 -24.44 4.71 -0.54
CA VAL A 52 -24.44 3.26 -0.35
C VAL A 52 -24.88 2.96 1.08
N ARG A 53 -25.98 2.23 1.22
CA ARG A 53 -26.50 1.81 2.52
C ARG A 53 -25.94 0.46 2.90
N VAL A 54 -25.22 0.41 4.01
CA VAL A 54 -24.56 -0.81 4.52
C VAL A 54 -25.24 -1.24 5.82
N ARG A 55 -25.72 -2.47 5.86
CA ARG A 55 -26.27 -3.12 7.05
C ARG A 55 -25.20 -3.95 7.76
N ARG A 56 -25.03 -3.74 9.07
CA ARG A 56 -24.14 -4.55 9.92
C ARG A 56 -24.63 -6.00 9.93
N GLY A 57 -23.82 -6.93 9.41
CA GLY A 57 -24.11 -8.35 9.53
C GLY A 57 -23.81 -8.91 10.92
N PRO A 58 -24.13 -10.19 11.16
CA PRO A 58 -24.03 -10.82 12.48
C PRO A 58 -22.60 -11.19 12.88
N GLY A 59 -21.67 -11.22 11.91
CA GLY A 59 -20.28 -11.56 12.16
C GLY A 59 -19.57 -10.45 12.93
N ARG A 60 -18.94 -10.80 14.05
CA ARG A 60 -18.03 -9.91 14.77
C ARG A 60 -16.60 -10.36 14.49
N ARG A 61 -15.76 -9.45 14.01
CA ARG A 61 -14.32 -9.65 14.04
C ARG A 61 -13.89 -9.43 15.48
N VAL A 62 -13.53 -10.53 16.14
CA VAL A 62 -13.01 -10.48 17.50
C VAL A 62 -11.52 -10.70 17.38
N LEU A 63 -10.74 -9.71 17.80
CA LEU A 63 -9.32 -9.95 18.03
C LEU A 63 -9.21 -11.00 19.12
N ALA A 64 -8.48 -12.08 18.87
CA ALA A 64 -8.23 -13.11 19.89
C ALA A 64 -7.51 -12.49 21.11
N GLU A 65 -6.67 -11.47 20.86
CA GLU A 65 -5.92 -10.73 21.87
C GLU A 65 -5.98 -9.22 21.58
N PRO A 66 -5.89 -8.34 22.59
CA PRO A 66 -5.82 -6.90 22.37
C PRO A 66 -4.64 -6.52 21.47
N LEU A 67 -4.86 -5.57 20.54
CA LEU A 67 -3.75 -5.01 19.77
C LEU A 67 -2.77 -4.30 20.73
N PRO A 68 -1.45 -4.43 20.51
CA PRO A 68 -0.49 -3.60 21.20
C PRO A 68 -0.73 -2.12 20.88
N PRO A 69 -0.31 -1.19 21.76
CA PRO A 69 -0.46 0.24 21.51
C PRO A 69 0.21 0.62 20.18
N PRO A 70 -0.36 1.61 19.44
CA PRO A 70 0.25 2.10 18.21
C PRO A 70 1.72 2.50 18.43
N GLY A 71 2.57 2.14 17.47
CA GLY A 71 3.97 2.54 17.48
C GLY A 71 4.15 4.07 17.40
N ALA A 72 5.34 4.55 17.76
CA ALA A 72 5.68 5.96 17.61
C ALA A 72 5.58 6.37 16.13
N PRO A 73 5.12 7.60 15.82
CA PRO A 73 5.08 8.10 14.46
C PRO A 73 6.48 8.14 13.85
N ALA A 74 6.56 8.08 12.52
CA ALA A 74 7.82 8.20 11.80
C ALA A 74 8.53 9.50 12.19
N ARG A 75 9.83 9.39 12.50
CA ARG A 75 10.65 10.56 12.84
C ARG A 75 11.04 11.29 11.57
N LEU A 76 10.88 12.61 11.58
CA LEU A 76 11.41 13.48 10.53
C LEU A 76 12.78 14.00 10.97
N ARG A 77 13.79 13.89 10.11
CA ARG A 77 15.09 14.54 10.31
C ARG A 77 15.06 15.86 9.56
N SER A 78 15.22 16.97 10.29
CA SER A 78 15.20 18.31 9.71
C SER A 78 13.98 18.60 8.81
N GLY A 79 12.81 18.07 9.16
CA GLY A 79 11.58 18.23 8.39
C GLY A 79 11.41 17.27 7.20
N GLU A 80 12.41 16.42 6.92
CA GLU A 80 12.37 15.43 5.85
C GLU A 80 12.14 14.01 6.38
N PHE A 81 11.44 13.21 5.58
CA PHE A 81 11.29 11.79 5.82
C PHE A 81 12.52 11.04 5.32
N ARG A 82 13.08 10.17 6.15
CA ARG A 82 14.15 9.24 5.77
C ARG A 82 13.66 7.81 5.96
N THR A 83 13.80 7.00 4.93
CA THR A 83 13.39 5.59 4.89
C THR A 83 14.03 4.80 6.03
N GLY A 84 15.30 5.09 6.36
CA GLY A 84 15.99 4.47 7.49
C GLY A 84 15.30 4.73 8.85
N ASP A 85 14.76 5.93 9.07
CA ASP A 85 14.11 6.30 10.34
C ASP A 85 12.76 5.63 10.53
N TRP A 86 12.10 5.25 9.43
CA TRP A 86 10.86 4.48 9.48
C TRP A 86 11.12 2.98 9.68
N ARG A 87 12.20 2.44 9.11
CA ARG A 87 12.59 1.03 9.29
C ARG A 87 13.18 0.74 10.67
N ALA A 88 13.95 1.67 11.24
CA ALA A 88 14.70 1.42 12.47
C ALA A 88 13.81 1.00 13.68
N PRO A 89 12.64 1.63 13.94
CA PRO A 89 11.77 1.23 15.05
C PRO A 89 11.17 -0.17 14.89
N ALA A 90 11.01 -0.65 13.66
CA ALA A 90 10.41 -1.94 13.40
C ALA A 90 11.37 -3.12 13.61
N GLY A 91 12.67 -2.84 13.69
CA GLY A 91 13.70 -3.87 13.75
C GLY A 91 13.80 -4.68 12.45
N PRO A 92 14.75 -5.64 12.40
CA PRO A 92 14.82 -6.56 11.28
C PRO A 92 13.63 -7.54 11.32
N PRO A 93 13.21 -8.06 10.16
CA PRO A 93 12.22 -9.14 10.10
C PRO A 93 12.73 -10.39 10.85
N PRO A 94 11.85 -11.36 11.16
CA PRO A 94 12.26 -12.64 11.73
C PRO A 94 13.25 -13.35 10.81
N GLU A 95 14.09 -14.22 11.39
CA GLU A 95 15.11 -14.96 10.65
C GLU A 95 14.53 -15.87 9.56
N ALA A 96 13.33 -16.42 9.80
CA ALA A 96 12.54 -17.15 8.83
C ALA A 96 11.07 -16.73 8.91
N ALA A 97 10.39 -16.66 7.77
CA ALA A 97 8.96 -16.41 7.71
C ALA A 97 8.16 -17.66 8.12
N ASP A 98 7.13 -17.49 8.95
CA ASP A 98 6.18 -18.56 9.28
C ASP A 98 5.13 -18.67 8.18
N ALA A 99 5.01 -19.86 7.58
CA ALA A 99 4.07 -20.17 6.49
C ALA A 99 2.62 -19.82 6.81
N THR A 100 2.26 -19.75 8.09
CA THR A 100 0.89 -19.57 8.56
C THR A 100 0.54 -18.13 8.95
N GLU A 101 1.48 -17.19 8.81
CA GLU A 101 1.32 -15.78 9.23
C GLU A 101 0.87 -14.83 8.12
N GLY A 102 0.64 -15.32 6.90
CA GLY A 102 0.14 -14.51 5.79
C GLY A 102 1.03 -13.31 5.42
N LEU A 103 0.44 -12.21 4.96
CA LEU A 103 1.17 -10.96 4.68
C LEU A 103 1.25 -10.12 5.94
N VAL A 104 2.46 -9.98 6.50
CA VAL A 104 2.73 -9.16 7.67
C VAL A 104 3.60 -7.97 7.27
N PRO A 105 3.04 -6.74 7.17
CA PRO A 105 3.84 -5.54 6.98
C PRO A 105 4.88 -5.39 8.09
N LEU A 106 5.98 -4.70 7.79
CA LEU A 106 7.03 -4.45 8.78
C LEU A 106 6.45 -3.73 10.03
N ALA A 107 6.77 -4.23 11.23
CA ALA A 107 6.20 -3.83 12.53
C ALA A 107 4.68 -4.09 12.73
N ALA A 108 4.01 -4.78 11.81
CA ALA A 108 2.65 -5.26 12.07
C ALA A 108 2.66 -6.51 12.96
N VAL A 109 1.52 -6.76 13.60
CA VAL A 109 1.26 -8.02 14.30
C VAL A 109 0.79 -9.06 13.29
N ALA A 110 1.41 -10.23 13.29
CA ALA A 110 0.99 -11.34 12.45
C ALA A 110 -0.40 -11.84 12.87
N GLU A 111 -1.28 -12.08 11.89
CA GLU A 111 -2.56 -12.73 12.13
C GLU A 111 -2.38 -14.24 12.09
N SER A 112 -2.89 -14.94 13.10
CA SER A 112 -2.80 -16.40 13.15
C SER A 112 -3.88 -17.06 12.29
N GLY A 113 -3.58 -18.24 11.75
CA GLY A 113 -4.55 -19.06 11.03
C GLY A 113 -4.70 -18.73 9.55
N ALA A 114 -3.76 -17.99 8.95
CA ALA A 114 -3.71 -17.89 7.50
C ALA A 114 -3.41 -19.27 6.89
N PRO A 115 -3.91 -19.57 5.67
CA PRO A 115 -3.52 -20.76 4.95
C PRO A 115 -2.00 -20.83 4.82
N ALA A 116 -1.42 -22.04 4.88
CA ALA A 116 0.02 -22.20 4.74
C ALA A 116 0.50 -21.74 3.35
N PHE A 117 1.32 -20.70 3.30
CA PHE A 117 1.96 -20.22 2.08
C PHE A 117 3.28 -20.95 1.85
N ARG A 118 3.63 -21.17 0.58
CA ARG A 118 4.95 -21.64 0.18
C ARG A 118 5.71 -20.50 -0.49
N TRP A 119 6.67 -19.93 0.22
CA TRP A 119 7.59 -18.94 -0.35
C TRP A 119 8.89 -19.58 -0.79
N ALA A 120 9.36 -19.24 -2.00
CA ALA A 120 10.67 -19.67 -2.48
C ALA A 120 11.81 -19.05 -1.65
N LEU A 121 11.63 -17.79 -1.25
CA LEU A 121 12.53 -17.05 -0.37
C LEU A 121 11.81 -16.82 0.95
N HIS A 122 12.34 -17.39 2.03
CA HIS A 122 11.71 -17.33 3.35
C HIS A 122 12.72 -17.07 4.47
N ARG A 123 14.01 -16.96 4.14
CA ARG A 123 15.07 -16.64 5.09
C ARG A 123 15.44 -15.18 4.98
N ARG A 124 15.66 -14.51 6.10
CA ARG A 124 15.97 -13.07 6.15
C ARG A 124 17.19 -12.71 5.32
N ASP A 125 18.26 -13.48 5.44
CA ASP A 125 19.52 -13.28 4.71
C ASP A 125 19.37 -13.36 3.18
N GLN A 126 18.27 -13.92 2.68
CA GLN A 126 17.96 -13.97 1.24
C GLN A 126 17.21 -12.72 0.73
N VAL A 127 16.52 -11.99 1.61
CA VAL A 127 15.55 -10.94 1.21
C VAL A 127 15.76 -9.59 1.90
N TRP A 128 16.67 -9.53 2.87
CA TRP A 128 16.92 -8.34 3.67
C TRP A 128 18.37 -7.90 3.60
N ALA A 129 18.56 -6.59 3.51
CA ALA A 129 19.85 -5.94 3.69
C ALA A 129 19.67 -4.74 4.64
N ASP A 130 20.58 -4.60 5.60
CA ASP A 130 20.50 -3.56 6.63
C ASP A 130 20.65 -2.15 6.03
N ASP A 131 21.37 -2.03 4.92
CA ASP A 131 21.64 -0.76 4.26
C ASP A 131 20.68 -0.46 3.08
N VAL A 132 19.67 -1.30 2.83
CA VAL A 132 18.73 -1.09 1.72
C VAL A 132 18.03 0.28 1.79
N GLY A 133 17.73 0.78 2.99
CA GLY A 133 17.13 2.11 3.15
C GLY A 133 18.05 3.22 2.63
N ARG A 134 19.35 3.14 2.94
CA ARG A 134 20.38 4.08 2.47
C ARG A 134 20.57 3.97 0.96
N LEU A 135 20.58 2.74 0.42
CA LEU A 135 20.69 2.50 -1.02
C LEU A 135 19.50 3.09 -1.78
N VAL A 136 18.27 2.88 -1.28
CA VAL A 136 17.04 3.44 -1.88
C VAL A 136 17.06 4.96 -1.83
N GLU A 137 17.42 5.56 -0.69
CA GLU A 137 17.52 7.03 -0.57
C GLU A 137 18.57 7.60 -1.52
N GLY A 138 19.74 6.98 -1.62
CA GLY A 138 20.79 7.37 -2.56
C GLY A 138 20.34 7.26 -4.00
N ALA A 139 19.71 6.14 -4.38
CA ALA A 139 19.20 5.92 -5.73
C ALA A 139 18.09 6.92 -6.09
N THR A 140 17.15 7.15 -5.18
CA THR A 140 16.04 8.10 -5.39
C THR A 140 16.55 9.54 -5.49
N GLY A 141 17.49 9.93 -4.62
CA GLY A 141 18.08 11.27 -4.65
C GLY A 141 18.97 11.54 -5.86
N ALA A 142 19.59 10.49 -6.41
CA ALA A 142 20.38 10.56 -7.63
C ALA A 142 19.55 10.32 -8.91
N GLN A 143 18.26 10.02 -8.78
CA GLN A 143 17.42 9.70 -9.92
C GLN A 143 17.23 10.94 -10.80
N TRP A 144 17.59 10.80 -12.08
CA TRP A 144 17.34 11.82 -13.07
C TRP A 144 15.87 11.83 -13.48
N ASP A 145 15.33 13.02 -13.63
CA ASP A 145 14.06 13.26 -14.30
C ASP A 145 14.35 13.64 -15.73
N ALA A 146 14.12 12.71 -16.65
CA ALA A 146 14.39 12.93 -18.07
C ALA A 146 13.68 14.19 -18.61
N SER A 147 12.52 14.59 -18.07
CA SER A 147 11.79 15.76 -18.57
C SER A 147 12.39 17.09 -18.10
N ARG A 148 13.13 17.07 -16.99
CA ARG A 148 13.70 18.26 -16.34
C ARG A 148 15.21 18.37 -16.55
N ASP A 149 15.92 17.26 -16.46
CA ASP A 149 17.38 17.22 -16.39
C ASP A 149 18.03 17.02 -17.77
N VAL A 150 17.26 16.64 -18.79
CA VAL A 150 17.76 16.50 -20.18
C VAL A 150 17.26 17.67 -21.04
N PRO A 151 18.15 18.45 -21.67
CA PRO A 151 17.76 19.59 -22.51
C PRO A 151 17.34 19.12 -23.91
N TRP A 152 16.19 18.44 -24.02
CA TRP A 152 15.72 17.85 -25.28
C TRP A 152 15.64 18.82 -26.46
N ARG A 153 15.39 20.11 -26.19
CA ARG A 153 15.34 21.14 -27.23
C ARG A 153 16.71 21.42 -27.86
N GLU A 154 17.78 21.28 -27.09
CA GLU A 154 19.15 21.48 -27.58
C GLU A 154 19.65 20.27 -28.38
N ALA A 155 19.05 19.10 -28.16
CA ALA A 155 19.36 17.87 -28.89
C ALA A 155 18.68 17.79 -30.28
N ALA A 156 17.92 18.81 -30.69
CA ALA A 156 17.24 18.84 -31.98
C ALA A 156 18.19 19.17 -33.14
N GLY A 157 17.88 18.66 -34.34
CA GLY A 157 18.59 19.03 -35.58
C GLY A 157 19.91 18.28 -35.81
N LEU A 158 20.08 17.10 -35.20
CA LEU A 158 21.18 16.19 -35.52
C LEU A 158 21.06 15.72 -37.00
N PRO A 159 22.18 15.52 -37.71
CA PRO A 159 22.16 14.84 -39.00
C PRO A 159 21.53 13.45 -38.91
N ASP A 160 20.73 13.06 -39.91
CA ASP A 160 19.94 11.81 -39.92
C ASP A 160 20.74 10.54 -39.58
N HIS A 161 22.00 10.46 -40.01
CA HIS A 161 22.85 9.30 -39.72
C HIS A 161 23.28 9.22 -38.24
N LEU A 162 23.46 10.36 -37.58
CA LEU A 162 23.74 10.42 -36.14
C LEU A 162 22.48 10.12 -35.33
N GLU A 163 21.33 10.66 -35.75
CA GLU A 163 20.05 10.35 -35.10
C GLU A 163 19.76 8.84 -35.15
N HIS A 164 19.91 8.20 -36.32
CA HIS A 164 19.78 6.74 -36.44
C HIS A 164 20.77 5.97 -35.56
N ALA A 165 22.04 6.39 -35.50
CA ALA A 165 23.04 5.74 -34.66
C ALA A 165 22.68 5.83 -33.16
N VAL A 166 22.21 7.00 -32.72
CA VAL A 166 21.75 7.21 -31.33
C VAL A 166 20.52 6.35 -31.05
N CYS A 167 19.51 6.33 -31.93
CA CYS A 167 18.34 5.47 -31.79
C CYS A 167 18.72 4.00 -31.66
N GLN A 168 19.67 3.52 -32.47
CA GLN A 168 20.13 2.14 -32.40
C GLN A 168 20.80 1.82 -31.06
N VAL A 169 21.69 2.69 -30.58
CA VAL A 169 22.36 2.51 -29.28
C VAL A 169 21.33 2.53 -28.15
N MET A 170 20.41 3.51 -28.15
CA MET A 170 19.37 3.61 -27.12
C MET A 170 18.41 2.42 -27.14
N THR A 171 18.11 1.87 -28.32
CA THR A 171 17.30 0.65 -28.45
C THR A 171 18.01 -0.58 -27.88
N TYR A 172 19.33 -0.65 -28.02
CA TYR A 172 20.12 -1.73 -27.43
C TYR A 172 20.26 -1.62 -25.91
N LEU A 173 20.28 -0.39 -25.38
CA LEU A 173 20.44 -0.12 -23.95
C LEU A 173 19.12 -0.12 -23.17
N ALA A 174 17.97 -0.14 -23.86
CA ALA A 174 16.63 -0.16 -23.27
C ALA A 174 16.19 -1.58 -22.89
#